data_AF-A0A962YDF5-F1
#
_entry.id   AF-A0A962YDF5-F1
#
_cell.length_a   1.000
_cell.length_b   1.000
_cell.length_c   1.000
_cell.angle_alpha   90.00
_cell.angle_beta   90.00
_cell.angle_gamma   90.00
#
_symmetry.space_group_name_H-M   'P 1'
#
loop_
_entity.id
_entity.type
_entity.pdbx_description
1 polymer ?
#
loop_
_entity_poly.entity_id
_entity_poly.type
_entity_poly.pdbx_seq_one_letter_code
_entity_poly.pdbx_strand_id
1 'polypeptide(L)'
;MSDDLQSVLTWLRSPEAIRQRCEMLYGAVLAGESPHFTVHEEQLAMAVDYVLAELQANYPDLAVPYHSRWRHFAAGGRERWAELAASLDSDPLERGRSAIELVIVSVLLDAGAGPDWHYHDPLCPQALVRSEGLAAASFDWYRHGGLSGLPEQPWRVDASALQQLDPAALQDAFQVGPDNPLLGVDGRVQLLHRLGAAVAAQPEIFSAPSRLDTHPSSRPSSR
;
A
#
# COMPACT_ATOMS: atom_id res chain seq x y z
N MET A 1 -11.14 -31.90 -7.96
CA MET A 1 -12.21 -31.06 -7.40
C MET A 1 -13.41 -31.23 -8.32
N SER A 2 -14.64 -31.47 -7.84
CA SER A 2 -15.78 -31.71 -8.75
C SER A 2 -16.09 -30.44 -9.56
N ASP A 3 -16.56 -30.59 -10.79
CA ASP A 3 -16.94 -29.46 -11.65
C ASP A 3 -18.00 -28.56 -10.99
N ASP A 4 -18.87 -29.16 -10.17
CA ASP A 4 -19.86 -28.47 -9.35
C ASP A 4 -19.24 -27.56 -8.27
N LEU A 5 -18.18 -28.02 -7.60
CA LEU A 5 -17.47 -27.19 -6.63
C LEU A 5 -16.73 -26.03 -7.32
N GLN A 6 -16.18 -26.25 -8.51
CA GLN A 6 -15.50 -25.21 -9.28
C GLN A 6 -16.48 -24.13 -9.78
N SER A 7 -17.68 -24.51 -10.18
CA SER A 7 -18.72 -23.56 -10.61
C SER A 7 -19.18 -22.68 -9.44
N VAL A 8 -19.41 -23.28 -8.26
CA VAL A 8 -19.79 -22.56 -7.04
C VAL A 8 -18.70 -21.57 -6.61
N LEU A 9 -17.42 -21.99 -6.62
CA LEU A 9 -16.31 -21.10 -6.29
C LEU A 9 -16.15 -19.95 -7.29
N THR A 10 -16.40 -20.21 -8.57
CA THR A 10 -16.35 -19.17 -9.62
C THR A 10 -17.45 -18.14 -9.37
N TRP A 11 -18.67 -18.60 -9.08
CA TRP A 11 -19.79 -17.72 -8.76
C TRP A 11 -19.53 -16.91 -7.49
N LEU A 12 -19.09 -17.55 -6.39
CA LEU A 12 -18.81 -16.84 -5.12
C LEU A 12 -17.75 -15.74 -5.24
N ARG A 13 -16.88 -15.81 -6.25
CA ARG A 13 -15.84 -14.81 -6.54
C ARG A 13 -16.30 -13.73 -7.54
N SER A 14 -17.53 -13.80 -8.04
CA SER A 14 -18.05 -12.88 -9.05
C SER A 14 -18.59 -11.58 -8.41
N PRO A 15 -18.49 -10.43 -9.10
CA PRO A 15 -19.10 -9.18 -8.63
C PRO A 15 -20.61 -9.28 -8.39
N GLU A 16 -21.31 -10.10 -9.17
CA GLU A 16 -22.75 -10.36 -9.02
C GLU A 16 -23.05 -11.03 -7.69
N ALA A 17 -22.30 -12.07 -7.32
CA ALA A 17 -22.47 -12.74 -6.03
C ALA A 17 -22.17 -11.77 -4.88
N ILE A 18 -21.11 -10.96 -4.98
CA ILE A 18 -20.78 -9.94 -3.97
C ILE A 18 -21.96 -8.98 -3.80
N ARG A 19 -22.50 -8.43 -4.89
CA ARG A 19 -23.65 -7.51 -4.86
C ARG A 19 -24.86 -8.16 -4.20
N GLN A 20 -25.22 -9.37 -4.62
CA GLN A 20 -26.36 -10.10 -4.06
C GLN A 20 -26.20 -10.32 -2.54
N ARG A 21 -25.01 -10.72 -2.08
CA ARG A 21 -24.76 -10.92 -0.65
C ARG A 21 -24.80 -9.62 0.14
N CYS A 22 -24.26 -8.53 -0.41
CA CYS A 22 -24.34 -7.20 0.21
C CYS A 22 -25.80 -6.72 0.32
N GLU A 23 -26.64 -6.93 -0.70
CA GLU A 23 -28.07 -6.59 -0.65
C GLU A 23 -28.82 -7.38 0.42
N MET A 24 -28.50 -8.67 0.59
CA MET A 24 -29.07 -9.47 1.68
C MET A 24 -28.71 -8.90 3.06
N LEU A 25 -27.44 -8.53 3.27
CA LEU A 25 -26.99 -7.92 4.52
C LEU A 25 -27.65 -6.56 4.74
N TYR A 26 -27.75 -5.74 3.69
CA TYR A 26 -28.41 -4.45 3.74
C TYR A 26 -29.88 -4.59 4.15
N GLY A 27 -30.62 -5.51 3.53
CA GLY A 27 -32.01 -5.81 3.88
C GLY A 27 -32.18 -6.27 5.32
N ALA A 28 -31.30 -7.15 5.82
CA ALA A 28 -31.33 -7.60 7.21
C ALA A 28 -31.06 -6.44 8.20
N VAL A 29 -30.14 -5.53 7.88
CA VAL A 29 -29.87 -4.34 8.71
C VAL A 29 -31.06 -3.39 8.72
N LEU A 30 -31.70 -3.16 7.57
CA LEU A 30 -32.93 -2.35 7.48
C LEU A 30 -34.10 -2.97 8.26
N ALA A 31 -34.19 -4.30 8.29
CA ALA A 31 -35.20 -5.02 9.06
C ALA A 31 -34.92 -5.04 10.58
N GLY A 32 -33.80 -4.47 11.04
CA GLY A 32 -33.41 -4.48 12.45
C GLY A 32 -32.90 -5.84 12.94
N GLU A 33 -32.53 -6.74 12.04
CA GLU A 33 -32.04 -8.10 12.35
C GLU A 33 -30.54 -8.14 12.65
N SER A 34 -29.83 -7.01 12.51
CA SER A 34 -28.40 -6.93 12.78
C SER A 34 -28.12 -6.46 14.20
N PRO A 35 -27.32 -7.20 14.99
CA PRO A 35 -26.85 -6.76 16.30
C PRO A 35 -25.66 -5.79 16.23
N HIS A 36 -25.09 -5.55 15.05
CA HIS A 36 -23.83 -4.81 14.87
C HIS A 36 -24.00 -3.47 14.16
N PHE A 37 -25.03 -3.33 13.32
CA PHE A 37 -25.21 -2.16 12.48
C PHE A 37 -26.66 -1.69 12.52
N THR A 38 -26.83 -0.37 12.42
CA THR A 38 -28.12 0.29 12.21
C THR A 38 -27.95 1.24 11.05
N VAL A 39 -28.89 1.22 10.10
CA VAL A 39 -28.89 2.11 8.94
C VAL A 39 -29.96 3.18 9.15
N HIS A 40 -29.56 4.43 8.94
CA HIS A 40 -30.41 5.61 8.99
C HIS A 40 -30.54 6.19 7.58
N GLU A 41 -31.41 5.62 6.74
CA GLU A 41 -31.60 6.08 5.35
C GLU A 41 -32.02 7.55 5.29
N GLU A 42 -32.75 8.01 6.29
CA GLU A 42 -33.17 9.40 6.44
C GLU A 42 -32.01 10.40 6.59
N GLN A 43 -30.83 9.92 7.01
CA GLN A 43 -29.64 10.76 7.17
C GLN A 43 -28.74 10.79 5.92
N LEU A 44 -29.09 10.07 4.84
CA LEU A 44 -28.28 10.03 3.64
C LEU A 44 -28.04 11.43 3.04
N ALA A 45 -29.08 12.28 3.02
CA ALA A 45 -28.96 13.65 2.53
C ALA A 45 -27.92 14.45 3.35
N MET A 46 -27.96 14.32 4.67
CA MET A 46 -27.00 14.98 5.57
C MET A 46 -25.57 14.49 5.34
N ALA A 47 -25.38 13.18 5.13
CA ALA A 47 -24.06 12.62 4.84
C ALA A 47 -23.51 13.14 3.50
N VAL A 48 -24.37 13.28 2.48
CA VAL A 48 -24.00 13.87 1.18
C VAL A 48 -23.59 15.34 1.36
N ASP A 49 -24.39 16.14 2.07
CA ASP A 49 -24.08 17.56 2.31
C ASP A 49 -22.75 17.73 3.05
N TYR A 50 -22.49 16.88 4.05
CA TYR A 50 -21.21 16.85 4.77
C TYR A 50 -20.03 16.58 3.83
N VAL A 51 -20.12 15.54 3.00
CA VAL A 51 -19.04 15.19 2.05
C VAL A 51 -18.83 16.30 1.03
N LEU A 52 -19.90 16.93 0.54
CA LEU A 52 -19.80 18.07 -0.38
C LEU A 52 -19.14 19.30 0.28
N ALA A 53 -19.47 19.58 1.53
CA ALA A 53 -18.83 20.66 2.28
C ALA A 53 -17.33 20.40 2.48
N GLU A 54 -16.95 19.17 2.87
CA GLU A 54 -15.55 18.77 3.02
C GLU A 54 -14.79 18.84 1.68
N LEU A 55 -15.43 18.39 0.61
CA LEU A 55 -14.90 18.45 -0.75
C LEU A 55 -14.64 19.90 -1.17
N GLN A 56 -15.60 20.80 -0.99
CA GLN A 56 -15.46 22.21 -1.35
C GLN A 56 -14.43 22.94 -0.49
N ALA A 57 -14.34 22.60 0.80
CA ALA A 57 -13.35 23.20 1.70
C ALA A 57 -11.92 22.82 1.32
N ASN A 58 -11.67 21.57 0.93
CA ASN A 58 -10.33 21.08 0.62
C ASN A 58 -9.96 21.20 -0.87
N TYR A 59 -10.95 21.17 -1.76
CA TYR A 59 -10.79 21.20 -3.22
C TYR A 59 -11.82 22.15 -3.85
N PRO A 60 -11.67 23.47 -3.69
CA PRO A 60 -12.65 24.45 -4.20
C PRO A 60 -12.87 24.40 -5.72
N ASP A 61 -11.86 23.95 -6.47
CA ASP A 61 -11.88 23.75 -7.92
C ASP A 61 -12.35 22.34 -8.34
N LEU A 62 -12.70 21.49 -7.37
CA LEU A 62 -13.05 20.07 -7.52
C LEU A 62 -11.94 19.22 -8.16
N ALA A 63 -10.69 19.71 -8.19
CA ALA A 63 -9.53 18.98 -8.67
C ALA A 63 -9.02 18.02 -7.58
N VAL A 64 -9.84 17.03 -7.22
CA VAL A 64 -9.48 16.03 -6.20
C VAL A 64 -8.37 15.12 -6.75
N PRO A 65 -7.20 15.05 -6.08
CA PRO A 65 -6.14 14.15 -6.50
C PRO A 65 -6.57 12.70 -6.28
N TYR A 66 -6.06 11.79 -7.12
CA TYR A 66 -6.32 10.35 -6.95
C TYR A 66 -5.91 9.87 -5.56
N HIS A 67 -6.83 9.18 -4.87
CA HIS A 67 -6.49 8.47 -3.64
C HIS A 67 -5.52 7.34 -3.98
N SER A 68 -4.26 7.57 -3.62
CA SER A 68 -3.16 6.66 -3.93
C SER A 68 -2.13 6.77 -2.83
N ARG A 69 -1.27 5.74 -2.72
CA ARG A 69 -0.13 5.78 -1.81
C ARG A 69 0.77 7.02 -2.05
N TRP A 70 0.84 7.51 -3.28
CA TRP A 70 1.55 8.75 -3.62
C TRP A 70 1.05 9.96 -2.82
N ARG A 71 -0.25 10.05 -2.55
CA ARG A 71 -0.81 11.11 -1.70
C ARG A 71 -0.36 10.96 -0.25
N HIS A 72 -0.25 9.74 0.27
CA HIS A 72 0.25 9.52 1.63
C HIS A 72 1.74 9.84 1.76
N PHE A 73 2.54 9.71 0.70
CA PHE A 73 3.94 10.20 0.73
C PHE A 73 4.02 11.73 0.88
N ALA A 74 2.93 12.45 0.60
CA ALA A 74 2.83 13.90 0.81
C ALA A 74 2.44 14.31 2.25
N ALA A 75 2.17 13.34 3.13
CA ALA A 75 1.67 13.61 4.48
C ALA A 75 2.64 14.47 5.31
N GLY A 76 2.09 15.34 6.16
CA GLY A 76 2.90 16.32 6.91
C GLY A 76 3.44 17.47 6.06
N GLY A 77 2.87 17.72 4.87
CA GLY A 77 3.19 18.86 4.01
C GLY A 77 4.51 18.73 3.25
N ARG A 78 5.00 17.50 3.06
CA ARG A 78 6.29 17.22 2.43
C ARG A 78 6.12 16.51 1.09
N GLU A 79 6.74 17.00 0.03
CA GLU A 79 6.74 16.32 -1.26
C GLU A 79 7.87 15.27 -1.35
N ARG A 80 7.83 14.24 -0.48
CA ARG A 80 8.92 13.25 -0.31
C ARG A 80 9.43 12.65 -1.61
N TRP A 81 8.51 12.30 -2.53
CA TRP A 81 8.89 11.76 -3.83
C TRP A 81 9.65 12.79 -4.68
N ALA A 82 9.19 14.04 -4.74
CA ALA A 82 9.88 15.08 -5.49
C ALA A 82 11.29 15.33 -4.93
N GLU A 83 11.44 15.30 -3.60
CA GLU A 83 12.73 15.41 -2.93
C GLU A 83 13.68 14.26 -3.29
N LEU A 84 13.21 13.00 -3.25
CA LEU A 84 14.00 11.83 -3.65
C LEU A 84 14.31 11.84 -5.15
N ALA A 85 13.33 12.16 -6.00
CA ALA A 85 13.46 12.22 -7.45
C ALA A 85 14.46 13.29 -7.92
N ALA A 86 14.64 14.36 -7.16
CA ALA A 86 15.68 15.36 -7.41
C ALA A 86 17.10 14.82 -7.14
N SER A 87 17.23 13.78 -6.31
CA SER A 87 18.51 13.12 -6.01
C SER A 87 18.77 11.85 -6.85
N LEU A 88 17.74 11.32 -7.50
CA LEU A 88 17.83 10.18 -8.43
C LEU A 88 18.57 10.56 -9.72
N ASP A 89 19.12 9.54 -10.41
CA ASP A 89 19.66 9.71 -11.75
C ASP A 89 18.65 10.45 -12.67
N SER A 90 19.21 11.17 -13.63
CA SER A 90 18.48 11.78 -14.73
C SER A 90 17.75 10.77 -15.63
N ASP A 91 18.10 9.47 -15.59
CA ASP A 91 17.40 8.43 -16.35
C ASP A 91 15.92 8.31 -15.92
N PRO A 92 14.96 8.68 -16.81
CA PRO A 92 13.53 8.58 -16.50
C PRO A 92 13.07 7.14 -16.27
N LEU A 93 13.71 6.15 -16.89
CA LEU A 93 13.31 4.75 -16.76
C LEU A 93 13.64 4.21 -15.38
N GLU A 94 14.86 4.44 -14.89
CA GLU A 94 15.26 4.07 -13.53
C GLU A 94 14.41 4.76 -12.48
N ARG A 95 14.12 6.05 -12.67
CA ARG A 95 13.19 6.79 -11.79
C ARG A 95 11.80 6.15 -11.76
N GLY A 96 11.29 5.71 -12.91
CA GLY A 96 10.03 4.99 -13.01
C GLY A 96 10.05 3.63 -12.30
N ARG A 97 11.17 2.89 -12.41
CA ARG A 97 11.35 1.61 -11.70
C ARG A 97 11.35 1.82 -10.19
N SER A 98 12.18 2.73 -9.69
CA SER A 98 12.23 3.09 -8.26
C SER A 98 10.86 3.54 -7.73
N ALA A 99 10.10 4.30 -8.52
CA ALA A 99 8.75 4.72 -8.17
C ALA A 99 7.79 3.53 -7.98
N ILE A 100 7.80 2.59 -8.92
CA ILE A 100 6.96 1.39 -8.89
C ILE A 100 7.32 0.50 -7.71
N GLU A 101 8.61 0.24 -7.51
CA GLU A 101 9.13 -0.59 -6.41
C GLU A 101 8.70 -0.05 -5.05
N LEU A 102 8.94 1.26 -4.83
CA LEU A 102 8.56 1.96 -3.61
C LEU A 102 7.05 1.83 -3.35
N VAL A 103 6.23 2.10 -4.36
CA VAL A 103 4.77 2.09 -4.17
C VAL A 103 4.26 0.68 -3.85
N ILE A 104 4.78 -0.36 -4.51
CA ILE A 104 4.36 -1.74 -4.28
C ILE A 104 4.66 -2.15 -2.84
N VAL A 105 5.91 -1.98 -2.39
CA VAL A 105 6.30 -2.37 -1.03
C VAL A 105 5.52 -1.55 0.00
N SER A 106 5.41 -0.24 -0.22
CA SER A 106 4.67 0.62 0.69
C SER A 106 3.20 0.21 0.79
N VAL A 107 2.52 -0.12 -0.32
CA VAL A 107 1.13 -0.62 -0.32
C VAL A 107 0.99 -1.94 0.44
N LEU A 108 1.89 -2.89 0.25
CA LEU A 108 1.87 -4.16 1.01
C LEU A 108 2.05 -3.94 2.52
N LEU A 109 2.76 -2.88 2.89
CA LEU A 109 2.94 -2.46 4.28
C LEU A 109 1.77 -1.60 4.81
N ASP A 110 0.75 -1.25 4.01
CA ASP A 110 -0.54 -0.79 4.56
C ASP A 110 -1.32 -1.98 5.09
N ALA A 111 -1.34 -2.10 6.40
CA ALA A 111 -2.41 -2.81 7.09
C ALA A 111 -2.74 -2.02 8.35
N GLY A 112 -3.69 -2.47 9.15
CA GLY A 112 -4.01 -1.79 10.41
C GLY A 112 -2.76 -1.55 11.25
N ALA A 113 -2.42 -0.29 11.50
CA ALA A 113 -1.29 0.09 12.35
C ALA A 113 -1.60 -0.13 13.85
N GLY A 114 -2.88 -0.20 14.20
CA GLY A 114 -3.35 -0.03 15.56
C GLY A 114 -3.57 1.45 15.89
N PRO A 115 -4.27 1.74 17.00
CA PRO A 115 -4.56 3.12 17.41
C PRO A 115 -3.34 3.83 18.03
N ASP A 116 -2.39 3.07 18.59
CA ASP A 116 -1.31 3.63 19.41
C ASP A 116 -0.03 3.93 18.59
N TRP A 117 0.16 3.24 17.47
CA TRP A 117 1.35 3.41 16.64
C TRP A 117 1.38 4.76 15.92
N HIS A 118 2.55 5.39 15.93
CA HIS A 118 2.83 6.63 15.24
C HIS A 118 4.27 6.66 14.70
N TYR A 119 4.47 7.39 13.61
CA TYR A 119 5.77 7.62 12.98
C TYR A 119 6.23 9.06 13.21
N HIS A 120 7.41 9.22 13.79
CA HIS A 120 8.06 10.51 13.92
C HIS A 120 8.99 10.77 12.75
N ASP A 121 8.56 11.63 11.82
CA ASP A 121 9.43 12.18 10.78
C ASP A 121 10.19 13.40 11.38
N PRO A 122 11.54 13.41 11.40
CA PRO A 122 12.32 14.53 11.92
C PRO A 122 12.04 15.88 11.25
N LEU A 123 11.50 15.86 10.02
CA LEU A 123 11.17 17.04 9.23
C LEU A 123 9.70 17.44 9.36
N CYS A 124 8.89 16.68 10.10
CA CYS A 124 7.50 17.02 10.39
C CYS A 124 7.30 17.36 11.87
N PRO A 125 6.58 18.44 12.20
CA PRO A 125 6.35 18.83 13.59
C PRO A 125 5.36 17.91 14.33
N GLN A 126 4.54 17.17 13.59
CA GLN A 126 3.53 16.26 14.14
C GLN A 126 3.85 14.82 13.75
N ALA A 127 3.58 13.89 14.67
CA ALA A 127 3.67 12.47 14.39
C ALA A 127 2.60 12.06 13.37
N LEU A 128 2.98 11.19 12.44
CA LEU A 128 2.10 10.67 11.40
C LEU A 128 1.53 9.33 11.86
N VAL A 129 0.23 9.12 11.67
CA VAL A 129 -0.47 7.92 12.16
C VAL A 129 -1.11 7.15 11.01
N ARG A 130 -1.53 5.90 11.27
CA ARG A 130 -2.27 5.07 10.31
C ARG A 130 -1.53 4.99 8.96
N SER A 131 -2.26 5.00 7.85
CA SER A 131 -1.71 4.84 6.49
C SER A 131 -0.73 5.94 6.08
N GLU A 132 -0.85 7.15 6.64
CA GLU A 132 0.10 8.25 6.39
C GLU A 132 1.44 8.00 7.08
N GLY A 133 1.41 7.56 8.35
CA GLY A 133 2.61 7.16 9.07
C GLY A 133 3.29 5.96 8.42
N LEU A 134 2.53 4.93 8.03
CA LEU A 134 3.07 3.75 7.33
C LEU A 134 3.70 4.12 5.99
N ALA A 135 3.12 5.08 5.26
CA ALA A 135 3.69 5.60 4.03
C ALA A 135 5.02 6.31 4.29
N ALA A 136 5.10 7.19 5.29
CA ALA A 136 6.33 7.88 5.64
C ALA A 136 7.44 6.91 6.10
N ALA A 137 7.12 5.97 7.00
CA ALA A 137 8.05 4.96 7.47
C ALA A 137 8.62 4.09 6.33
N SER A 138 7.75 3.56 5.47
CA SER A 138 8.19 2.76 4.32
C SER A 138 8.98 3.58 3.30
N PHE A 139 8.63 4.85 3.10
CA PHE A 139 9.38 5.76 2.23
C PHE A 139 10.79 5.99 2.76
N ASP A 140 10.92 6.33 4.04
CA ASP A 140 12.22 6.61 4.65
C ASP A 140 13.06 5.33 4.72
N TRP A 141 12.46 4.18 4.99
CA TRP A 141 13.17 2.91 4.94
C TRP A 141 13.75 2.60 3.56
N TYR A 142 12.94 2.79 2.50
CA TYR A 142 13.38 2.64 1.12
C TYR A 142 14.47 3.65 0.74
N ARG A 143 14.30 4.92 1.11
CA ARG A 143 15.26 6.00 0.85
C ARG A 143 16.65 5.70 1.42
N HIS A 144 16.71 5.05 2.58
CA HIS A 144 17.96 4.65 3.24
C HIS A 144 18.48 3.28 2.78
N GLY A 145 17.89 2.67 1.76
CA GLY A 145 18.37 1.43 1.16
C GLY A 145 18.01 0.15 1.91
N GLY A 146 17.07 0.20 2.85
CA GLY A 146 16.73 -0.95 3.69
C GLY A 146 16.10 -2.14 2.96
N LEU A 147 15.78 -1.99 1.68
CA LEU A 147 15.20 -3.03 0.81
C LEU A 147 16.11 -3.38 -0.37
N SER A 148 17.28 -2.76 -0.47
CA SER A 148 18.27 -3.03 -1.50
C SER A 148 19.24 -4.11 -1.05
N GLY A 149 19.55 -5.03 -1.95
CA GLY A 149 20.63 -6.01 -1.80
C GLY A 149 21.99 -5.50 -2.27
N LEU A 150 22.06 -4.27 -2.79
CA LEU A 150 23.26 -3.67 -3.38
C LEU A 150 23.54 -2.29 -2.75
N PRO A 151 24.59 -2.15 -1.92
CA PRO A 151 24.91 -0.90 -1.23
C PRO A 151 25.11 0.31 -2.17
N GLU A 152 25.64 0.07 -3.38
CA GLU A 152 25.87 1.10 -4.39
C GLU A 152 24.60 1.55 -5.13
N GLN A 153 23.49 0.82 -4.96
CA GLN A 153 22.19 1.13 -5.54
C GLN A 153 21.12 1.10 -4.43
N PRO A 154 21.05 2.11 -3.55
CA PRO A 154 20.15 2.06 -2.39
C PRO A 154 18.66 2.13 -2.77
N TRP A 155 18.32 2.72 -3.92
CA TRP A 155 16.92 2.99 -4.30
C TRP A 155 16.36 1.92 -5.24
N ARG A 156 16.34 0.68 -4.76
CA ARG A 156 15.75 -0.48 -5.42
C ARG A 156 15.19 -1.46 -4.39
N VAL A 157 14.37 -2.41 -4.85
CA VAL A 157 13.87 -3.50 -4.02
C VAL A 157 14.33 -4.82 -4.61
N ASP A 158 15.15 -5.56 -3.86
CA ASP A 158 15.72 -6.84 -4.30
C ASP A 158 15.02 -8.03 -3.66
N ALA A 159 14.76 -9.05 -4.46
CA ALA A 159 14.14 -10.29 -4.00
C ALA A 159 14.95 -10.97 -2.88
N SER A 160 16.28 -10.89 -2.93
CA SER A 160 17.17 -11.43 -1.90
C SER A 160 17.06 -10.66 -0.59
N ALA A 161 17.09 -9.32 -0.65
CA ALA A 161 16.92 -8.45 0.51
C ALA A 161 15.55 -8.67 1.16
N LEU A 162 14.50 -8.76 0.34
CA LEU A 162 13.16 -9.08 0.81
C LEU A 162 13.11 -10.42 1.53
N GLN A 163 13.71 -11.49 0.99
CA GLN A 163 13.70 -12.84 1.58
C GLN A 163 14.55 -12.98 2.85
N GLN A 164 15.58 -12.15 3.02
CA GLN A 164 16.48 -12.18 4.17
C GLN A 164 16.09 -11.16 5.25
N LEU A 165 14.97 -10.46 5.06
CA LEU A 165 14.51 -9.41 5.94
C LEU A 165 14.25 -9.92 7.37
N ASP A 166 14.93 -9.32 8.34
CA ASP A 166 14.73 -9.55 9.77
C ASP A 166 13.56 -8.69 10.28
N PRO A 167 12.61 -9.24 11.08
CA PRO A 167 11.62 -8.44 11.78
C PRO A 167 12.19 -7.25 12.56
N ALA A 168 13.39 -7.36 13.13
CA ALA A 168 14.03 -6.25 13.83
C ALA A 168 14.29 -5.04 12.91
N ALA A 169 14.68 -5.29 11.65
CA ALA A 169 14.90 -4.22 10.68
C ALA A 169 13.60 -3.46 10.34
N LEU A 170 12.47 -4.18 10.27
CA LEU A 170 11.17 -3.52 10.10
C LEU A 170 10.76 -2.75 11.37
N GLN A 171 11.01 -3.32 12.55
CA GLN A 171 10.72 -2.64 13.82
C GLN A 171 11.49 -1.33 13.93
N ASP A 172 12.80 -1.34 13.64
CA ASP A 172 13.64 -0.14 13.67
C ASP A 172 13.15 0.91 12.65
N ALA A 173 12.90 0.49 11.41
CA ALA A 173 12.44 1.38 10.35
C ALA A 173 11.06 2.00 10.63
N PHE A 174 10.19 1.28 11.33
CA PHE A 174 8.85 1.72 11.72
C PHE A 174 8.78 2.24 13.16
N GLN A 175 9.93 2.45 13.81
CA GLN A 175 10.04 3.00 15.18
C GLN A 175 9.22 2.18 16.21
N VAL A 176 9.12 0.88 16.01
CA VAL A 176 8.32 -0.02 16.85
C VAL A 176 9.05 -0.27 18.16
N GLY A 177 8.33 -0.08 19.26
CA GLY A 177 8.84 -0.35 20.60
C GLY A 177 7.72 -0.58 21.61
N PRO A 178 8.06 -0.83 22.89
CA PRO A 178 7.07 -1.07 23.95
C PRO A 178 6.02 0.05 24.07
N ASP A 179 6.45 1.31 23.88
CA ASP A 179 5.59 2.50 23.97
C ASP A 179 5.05 2.96 22.60
N ASN A 180 5.39 2.25 21.51
CA ASN A 180 4.94 2.55 20.16
C ASN A 180 4.67 1.24 19.38
N PRO A 181 3.66 0.43 19.77
CA PRO A 181 3.47 -0.90 19.24
C PRO A 181 2.79 -0.88 17.86
N LEU A 182 3.43 -1.46 16.85
CA LEU A 182 2.83 -1.69 15.53
C LEU A 182 2.17 -3.06 15.46
N LEU A 183 0.86 -3.10 15.14
CA LEU A 183 0.17 -4.37 14.94
C LEU A 183 0.67 -5.09 13.67
N GLY A 184 0.90 -6.40 13.79
CA GLY A 184 1.11 -7.30 12.65
C GLY A 184 2.52 -7.26 12.01
N VAL A 185 3.56 -6.87 12.75
CA VAL A 185 4.97 -6.86 12.28
C VAL A 185 5.36 -8.18 11.59
N ASP A 186 5.15 -9.32 12.23
CA ASP A 186 5.52 -10.63 11.65
C ASP A 186 4.76 -10.91 10.34
N GLY A 187 3.49 -10.52 10.27
CA GLY A 187 2.67 -10.67 9.07
C GLY A 187 3.20 -9.84 7.90
N ARG A 188 3.71 -8.63 8.18
CA ARG A 188 4.34 -7.75 7.18
C ARG A 188 5.63 -8.34 6.66
N VAL A 189 6.50 -8.82 7.55
CA VAL A 189 7.77 -9.45 7.16
C VAL A 189 7.51 -10.68 6.31
N GLN A 190 6.58 -11.55 6.72
CA GLN A 190 6.20 -12.73 5.92
C GLN A 190 5.61 -12.36 4.56
N LEU A 191 4.85 -11.26 4.48
CA LEU A 191 4.34 -10.77 3.20
C LEU A 191 5.47 -10.32 2.26
N LEU A 192 6.48 -9.63 2.80
CA LEU A 192 7.68 -9.25 2.05
C LEU A 192 8.54 -10.45 1.66
N HIS A 193 8.71 -11.46 2.53
CA HIS A 193 9.35 -12.74 2.18
C HIS A 193 8.66 -13.41 0.99
N ARG A 194 7.32 -13.49 1.02
CA ARG A 194 6.53 -14.07 -0.07
C ARG A 194 6.65 -13.27 -1.36
N LEU A 195 6.69 -11.94 -1.28
CA LEU A 195 6.96 -11.10 -2.45
C LEU A 195 8.34 -11.41 -3.04
N GLY A 196 9.39 -11.45 -2.22
CA GLY A 196 10.74 -11.77 -2.67
C GLY A 196 10.82 -13.14 -3.34
N ALA A 197 10.18 -14.16 -2.75
CA ALA A 197 10.10 -15.49 -3.35
C ALA A 197 9.35 -15.49 -4.69
N ALA A 198 8.25 -14.74 -4.81
CA ALA A 198 7.46 -14.64 -6.03
C ALA A 198 8.21 -13.93 -7.17
N VAL A 199 9.01 -12.91 -6.85
CA VAL A 199 9.90 -12.21 -7.79
C VAL A 199 11.01 -13.15 -8.26
N ALA A 200 11.70 -13.82 -7.33
CA ALA A 200 12.79 -14.75 -7.65
C ALA A 200 12.34 -15.96 -8.50
N ALA A 201 11.10 -16.41 -8.33
CA ALA A 201 10.52 -17.51 -9.10
C ALA A 201 10.16 -17.15 -10.56
N GLN A 202 10.24 -15.86 -10.95
CA GLN A 202 9.83 -15.37 -12.27
C GLN A 202 10.95 -14.59 -12.99
N PRO A 203 12.12 -15.21 -13.26
CA PRO A 203 13.26 -14.54 -13.89
C PRO A 203 13.01 -14.04 -15.32
N GLU A 204 11.96 -14.53 -15.97
CA GLU A 204 11.54 -14.07 -17.31
C GLU A 204 10.83 -12.70 -17.28
N ILE A 205 10.30 -12.31 -16.11
CA ILE A 205 9.56 -11.05 -15.90
C ILE A 205 10.43 -10.03 -15.16
N PHE A 206 11.16 -10.48 -14.14
CA PHE A 206 11.97 -9.64 -13.27
C PHE A 206 13.45 -9.71 -13.65
N SER A 207 14.10 -8.56 -13.75
CA SER A 207 15.49 -8.47 -14.24
C SER A 207 16.49 -9.18 -13.32
N ALA A 208 17.67 -9.55 -13.85
CA ALA A 208 18.77 -10.10 -13.05
C ALA A 208 19.75 -8.99 -12.64
N PRO A 209 20.17 -8.89 -11.36
CA PRO A 209 19.70 -9.68 -10.21
C PRO A 209 18.24 -9.35 -9.87
N SER A 210 17.48 -10.37 -9.41
CA SER A 210 16.02 -10.35 -9.19
C SER A 210 15.53 -9.12 -8.44
N ARG A 211 15.18 -8.08 -9.20
CA ARG A 211 14.68 -6.80 -8.74
C ARG A 211 13.17 -6.75 -8.89
N LEU A 212 12.46 -6.01 -8.03
CA LEU A 212 11.02 -5.75 -8.16
C LEU A 212 10.71 -4.76 -9.29
N ASP A 213 11.45 -4.81 -10.39
CA ASP A 213 11.17 -4.09 -11.61
C ASP A 213 10.75 -5.07 -12.71
N THR A 214 9.92 -4.61 -13.63
CA THR A 214 9.69 -5.40 -14.84
C THR A 214 10.86 -5.16 -15.78
N HIS A 215 11.48 -6.24 -16.26
CA HIS A 215 12.43 -6.14 -17.35
C HIS A 215 11.67 -5.59 -18.57
N PRO A 216 12.14 -4.51 -19.23
CA PRO A 216 11.68 -4.20 -20.58
C PRO A 216 12.30 -5.25 -21.51
N SER A 217 11.82 -6.49 -21.48
CA SER A 217 12.23 -7.47 -22.48
C SER A 217 11.62 -7.01 -23.79
N SER A 218 12.50 -6.55 -24.68
CA SER A 218 12.32 -6.46 -26.12
C SER A 218 11.20 -7.40 -26.59
N ARG A 219 10.02 -6.83 -26.87
CA ARG A 219 9.04 -7.54 -27.71
C ARG A 219 9.80 -8.00 -28.94
N PRO A 220 9.79 -9.29 -29.33
CA PRO A 220 10.15 -9.61 -30.70
C PRO A 220 9.20 -8.81 -31.57
N SER A 221 9.75 -7.98 -32.46
CA SER A 221 9.00 -7.30 -33.51
C SER A 221 8.23 -8.35 -34.30
N SER A 222 6.96 -8.55 -33.98
CA SER A 222 6.03 -9.27 -34.84
C SER A 222 5.80 -8.41 -36.08
N ARG A 223 6.44 -8.79 -37.18
CA ARG A 223 5.95 -8.49 -38.53
C ARG A 223 4.68 -9.29 -38.79
#